data_AF-A0A536AKM9-F1
#
_entry.id   AF-A0A536AKM9-F1
#
_cell.length_a   1.000
_cell.length_b   1.000
_cell.length_c   1.000
_cell.angle_alpha   90.00
_cell.angle_beta   90.00
_cell.angle_gamma   90.00
#
_symmetry.space_group_name_H-M   'P 1'
#
loop_
_entity.id
_entity.type
_entity.pdbx_description
1 polymer ?
#
loop_
_entity_poly.entity_id
_entity_poly.type
_entity_poly.pdbx_seq_one_letter_code
_entity_poly.pdbx_strand_id
1 'polypeptide(L)'
;MGATDIAVALALGRTWLRVPESIKVTFTGKPRKGVTMKDAIMRVVREIGTDGARYACVEFHGAGSLPQGDRITLAGMTTEMGAKAGIVVATPEAPNWLFPDRGAAYANEVTVDLSALEPQIAVPPRVDQVVDVSAAVGQPVDVVFLGSCTNGRLVDMRQAAAVLRGRRISPEVRLEVVPSSRRQYEDAMADGTLLSLSAAGAVIGSSGCGPCLGRTGGVLAGQEICAASVRSGDRSRELMVAAARSGVAAEIDD
;
A
#
# COMPACT_ATOMS: atom_id res chain seq x y z
N MET A 1 -12.95 -11.51 -7.94
CA MET A 1 -14.23 -12.05 -8.44
C MET A 1 -14.64 -11.21 -9.63
N GLY A 2 -15.08 -11.82 -10.72
CA GLY A 2 -15.57 -11.07 -11.88
C GLY A 2 -17.01 -10.58 -11.69
N ALA A 3 -17.50 -9.75 -12.61
CA ALA A 3 -18.88 -9.23 -12.56
C ALA A 3 -19.92 -10.36 -12.52
N THR A 4 -19.71 -11.44 -13.30
CA THR A 4 -20.57 -12.62 -13.33
C THR A 4 -20.62 -13.33 -11.98
N ASP A 5 -19.47 -13.56 -11.33
CA ASP A 5 -19.44 -14.22 -10.03
C ASP A 5 -20.19 -13.41 -8.96
N ILE A 6 -20.07 -12.08 -9.02
CA ILE A 6 -20.79 -11.17 -8.13
C ILE A 6 -22.30 -11.22 -8.40
N ALA A 7 -22.73 -11.22 -9.66
CA ALA A 7 -24.14 -11.35 -10.02
C ALA A 7 -24.73 -12.67 -9.50
N VAL A 8 -24.00 -13.79 -9.64
CA VAL A 8 -24.38 -15.09 -9.12
C VAL A 8 -24.46 -15.07 -7.59
N ALA A 9 -23.47 -14.48 -6.92
CA ALA A 9 -23.47 -14.36 -5.45
C ALA A 9 -24.65 -13.54 -4.93
N LEU A 10 -24.99 -12.44 -5.61
CA LEU A 10 -26.15 -11.61 -5.28
C LEU A 10 -27.48 -12.33 -5.53
N ALA A 11 -27.59 -13.04 -6.65
CA ALA A 11 -28.83 -13.73 -7.04
C ALA A 11 -29.11 -14.97 -6.18
N LEU A 12 -28.06 -15.71 -5.80
CA LEU A 12 -28.20 -17.01 -5.14
C LEU A 12 -27.81 -17.01 -3.65
N GLY A 13 -27.23 -15.92 -3.14
CA GLY A 13 -26.69 -15.84 -1.78
C GLY A 13 -25.49 -16.76 -1.52
N ARG A 14 -24.89 -17.32 -2.58
CA ARG A 14 -23.78 -18.27 -2.50
C ARG A 14 -22.86 -18.17 -3.72
N THR A 15 -21.62 -18.60 -3.55
CA THR A 15 -20.62 -18.66 -4.62
C THR A 15 -19.74 -19.89 -4.46
N TRP A 16 -18.94 -20.18 -5.47
CA TRP A 16 -18.04 -21.34 -5.50
C TRP A 16 -16.61 -20.87 -5.37
N LEU A 17 -15.91 -21.39 -4.37
CA LEU A 17 -14.49 -21.13 -4.15
C LEU A 17 -13.78 -22.47 -4.03
N ARG A 18 -12.65 -22.60 -4.75
CA ARG A 18 -11.69 -23.66 -4.46
C ARG A 18 -10.89 -23.23 -3.23
N VAL A 19 -10.80 -24.12 -2.23
CA VAL A 19 -10.00 -23.87 -1.03
C VAL A 19 -8.53 -23.71 -1.44
N PRO A 20 -7.90 -22.55 -1.18
CA PRO A 20 -6.49 -22.31 -1.50
C PRO A 20 -5.57 -22.98 -0.48
N GLU A 21 -4.32 -23.21 -0.85
CA GLU A 21 -3.25 -23.47 0.14
C GLU A 21 -2.93 -22.18 0.91
N SER A 22 -2.30 -22.30 2.08
CA SER A 22 -1.90 -21.14 2.89
C SER A 22 -0.39 -20.90 2.85
N ILE A 23 0.00 -19.64 2.69
CA ILE A 23 1.37 -19.13 2.89
C ILE A 23 1.37 -18.33 4.18
N LYS A 24 2.28 -18.66 5.08
CA LYS A 24 2.41 -18.00 6.37
C LYS A 24 3.41 -16.86 6.29
N VAL A 25 3.03 -15.68 6.76
CA VAL A 25 3.92 -14.54 6.95
C VAL A 25 3.92 -14.16 8.42
N THR A 26 5.07 -14.26 9.08
CA THR A 26 5.22 -13.93 10.50
C THR A 26 6.02 -12.65 10.67
N PHE A 27 5.42 -11.64 11.33
CA PHE A 27 6.13 -10.42 11.71
C PHE A 27 6.68 -10.54 13.14
N THR A 28 7.97 -10.23 13.30
CA THR A 28 8.64 -10.20 14.61
C THR A 28 9.24 -8.83 14.91
N GLY A 29 9.51 -8.55 16.18
CA GLY A 29 10.10 -7.27 16.60
C GLY A 29 9.12 -6.09 16.51
N LYS A 30 9.66 -4.87 16.50
CA LYS A 30 8.89 -3.63 16.35
C LYS A 30 9.51 -2.77 15.24
N PRO A 31 8.70 -2.07 14.42
CA PRO A 31 9.22 -1.18 13.39
C PRO A 31 10.13 -0.10 13.98
N ARG A 32 11.24 0.19 13.31
CA ARG A 32 12.07 1.37 13.60
C ARG A 32 11.30 2.66 13.31
N LYS A 33 11.79 3.77 13.84
CA LYS A 33 11.23 5.10 13.51
C LYS A 33 11.29 5.33 12.00
N GLY A 34 10.15 5.68 11.40
CA GLY A 34 10.03 5.90 9.95
C GLY A 34 9.67 4.65 9.15
N VAL A 35 9.70 3.47 9.76
CA VAL A 35 9.27 2.21 9.13
C VAL A 35 7.81 1.94 9.45
N THR A 36 7.12 1.33 8.49
CA THR A 36 5.68 1.06 8.50
C THR A 36 5.37 -0.35 8.08
N MET A 37 4.10 -0.73 8.20
CA MET A 37 3.63 -1.98 7.61
C MET A 37 3.57 -1.96 6.09
N LYS A 38 3.63 -0.79 5.44
CA LYS A 38 3.82 -0.68 3.98
C LYS A 38 5.22 -1.20 3.59
N ASP A 39 6.22 -0.84 4.39
CA ASP A 39 7.58 -1.33 4.20
C ASP A 39 7.66 -2.84 4.46
N ALA A 40 7.00 -3.29 5.53
CA ALA A 40 6.96 -4.70 5.88
C ALA A 40 6.31 -5.55 4.78
N ILE A 41 5.16 -5.13 4.22
CA ILE A 41 4.52 -5.87 3.13
C ILE A 41 5.32 -5.78 1.83
N MET A 42 6.01 -4.67 1.53
CA MET A 42 6.91 -4.61 0.37
C MET A 42 8.07 -5.60 0.52
N ARG A 43 8.64 -5.75 1.72
CA ARG A 43 9.66 -6.79 1.98
C ARG A 43 9.13 -8.20 1.75
N VAL A 44 7.86 -8.46 2.08
CA VAL A 44 7.18 -9.75 1.82
C VAL A 44 6.94 -9.94 0.32
N VAL A 45 6.45 -8.92 -0.39
CA VAL A 45 6.25 -8.96 -1.86
C VAL A 45 7.56 -9.26 -2.58
N ARG A 46 8.68 -8.70 -2.10
CA ARG A 46 10.02 -9.01 -2.61
C ARG A 46 10.43 -10.46 -2.39
N GLU A 47 10.13 -11.02 -1.22
CA GLU A 47 10.51 -12.40 -0.86
C GLU A 47 9.68 -13.44 -1.62
N ILE A 48 8.37 -13.21 -1.71
CA ILE A 48 7.44 -14.12 -2.39
C ILE A 48 7.52 -13.94 -3.91
N GLY A 49 7.72 -12.71 -4.37
CA GLY A 49 7.73 -12.35 -5.80
C GLY A 49 6.34 -12.15 -6.38
N THR A 50 6.27 -11.53 -7.56
CA THR A 50 5.04 -11.48 -8.34
C THR A 50 4.61 -12.90 -8.71
N ASP A 51 3.34 -13.23 -8.49
CA ASP A 51 2.74 -14.57 -8.64
C ASP A 51 3.24 -15.69 -7.70
N GLY A 52 4.14 -15.40 -6.75
CA GLY A 52 4.63 -16.40 -5.79
C GLY A 52 3.57 -16.93 -4.81
N ALA A 53 2.43 -16.24 -4.70
CA ALA A 53 1.27 -16.66 -3.91
C ALA A 53 0.07 -17.05 -4.80
N ARG A 54 0.29 -17.36 -6.08
CA ARG A 54 -0.81 -17.69 -7.01
C ARG A 54 -1.68 -18.83 -6.48
N TYR A 55 -3.00 -18.58 -6.42
CA TYR A 55 -4.00 -19.49 -5.83
C TYR A 55 -3.82 -19.83 -4.34
N ALA A 56 -2.89 -19.17 -3.63
CA ALA A 56 -2.72 -19.32 -2.19
C ALA A 56 -3.42 -18.18 -1.42
N CYS A 57 -3.72 -18.43 -0.15
CA CYS A 57 -4.07 -17.41 0.83
C CYS A 57 -2.81 -17.00 1.59
N VAL A 58 -2.58 -15.71 1.78
CA VAL A 58 -1.47 -15.21 2.62
C VAL A 58 -2.01 -14.89 4.01
N GLU A 59 -1.49 -15.58 5.02
CA GLU A 59 -1.83 -15.39 6.43
C GLU A 59 -0.78 -14.55 7.13
N PHE A 60 -1.18 -13.42 7.72
CA PHE A 60 -0.30 -12.52 8.45
C PHE A 60 -0.41 -12.75 9.96
N HIS A 61 0.67 -13.26 10.55
CA HIS A 61 0.82 -13.54 11.97
C HIS A 61 1.61 -12.41 12.66
N GLY A 62 1.31 -12.18 13.95
CA GLY A 62 1.92 -11.10 14.72
C GLY A 62 1.38 -9.69 14.39
N ALA A 63 0.36 -9.60 13.52
CA ALA A 63 -0.22 -8.36 13.03
C ALA A 63 -1.63 -8.04 13.55
N GLY A 64 -2.26 -8.97 14.28
CA GLY A 64 -3.65 -8.84 14.74
C GLY A 64 -3.92 -7.59 15.58
N SER A 65 -3.00 -7.23 16.48
CA SER A 65 -3.12 -6.07 17.36
C SER A 65 -2.74 -4.73 16.72
N LEU A 66 -2.27 -4.72 15.47
CA LEU A 66 -1.89 -3.49 14.77
C LEU A 66 -3.12 -2.63 14.50
N PRO A 67 -2.98 -1.30 14.35
CA PRO A 67 -4.08 -0.44 13.92
C PRO A 67 -4.77 -0.97 12.65
N GLN A 68 -6.09 -0.82 12.56
CA GLN A 68 -6.88 -1.35 11.44
C GLN A 68 -6.34 -0.92 10.06
N GLY A 69 -5.88 0.32 9.92
CA GLY A 69 -5.29 0.82 8.67
C GLY A 69 -4.03 0.06 8.24
N ASP A 70 -3.19 -0.34 9.19
CA ASP A 70 -2.00 -1.14 8.90
C ASP A 70 -2.39 -2.55 8.48
N ARG A 71 -3.39 -3.16 9.14
CA ARG A 71 -3.94 -4.47 8.75
C ARG A 71 -4.57 -4.46 7.35
N ILE A 72 -5.28 -3.39 6.99
CA ILE A 72 -5.81 -3.17 5.64
C ILE A 72 -4.67 -3.06 4.62
N THR A 73 -3.57 -2.40 4.97
CA THR A 73 -2.40 -2.27 4.08
C THR A 73 -1.78 -3.64 3.79
N LEU A 74 -1.62 -4.49 4.82
CA LEU A 74 -1.13 -5.86 4.66
C LEU A 74 -2.03 -6.69 3.75
N ALA A 75 -3.33 -6.75 4.08
CA ALA A 75 -4.29 -7.56 3.34
C ALA A 75 -4.48 -7.07 1.89
N GLY A 76 -4.52 -5.75 1.69
CA GLY A 76 -4.77 -5.12 0.39
C GLY A 76 -3.65 -5.32 -0.62
N MET A 77 -2.41 -5.49 -0.18
CA MET A 77 -1.26 -5.69 -1.07
C MET A 77 -0.98 -7.16 -1.41
N THR A 78 -1.81 -8.10 -0.95
CA THR A 78 -1.63 -9.53 -1.27
C THR A 78 -1.83 -9.84 -2.76
N THR A 79 -2.61 -9.01 -3.45
CA THR A 79 -2.83 -9.11 -4.90
C THR A 79 -1.54 -8.93 -5.70
N GLU A 80 -0.56 -8.16 -5.17
CA GLU A 80 0.74 -7.93 -5.82
C GLU A 80 1.59 -9.21 -5.91
N MET A 81 1.27 -10.23 -5.12
CA MET A 81 1.91 -11.54 -5.11
C MET A 81 1.05 -12.61 -5.82
N GLY A 82 -0.06 -12.22 -6.45
CA GLY A 82 -1.01 -13.14 -7.09
C GLY A 82 -1.90 -13.91 -6.11
N ALA A 83 -1.92 -13.51 -4.82
CA ALA A 83 -2.68 -14.20 -3.79
C ALA A 83 -4.19 -14.17 -4.06
N LYS A 84 -4.87 -15.26 -3.68
CA LYS A 84 -6.33 -15.37 -3.72
C LYS A 84 -6.99 -14.49 -2.65
N ALA A 85 -6.35 -14.40 -1.49
CA ALA A 85 -6.80 -13.61 -0.35
C ALA A 85 -5.64 -13.30 0.60
N GLY A 86 -5.80 -12.24 1.40
CA GLY A 86 -4.93 -11.90 2.52
C GLY A 86 -5.73 -11.88 3.83
N ILE A 87 -5.27 -12.61 4.84
CA ILE A 87 -5.94 -12.72 6.14
C ILE A 87 -4.97 -12.28 7.22
N VAL A 88 -5.38 -11.33 8.07
CA VAL A 88 -4.63 -11.00 9.28
C VAL A 88 -5.19 -11.84 10.42
N VAL A 89 -4.32 -12.64 11.04
CA VAL A 89 -4.70 -13.55 12.13
C VAL A 89 -4.87 -12.75 13.43
N ALA A 90 -5.83 -13.15 14.26
CA ALA A 90 -6.06 -12.61 15.60
C ALA A 90 -6.46 -11.12 15.66
N THR A 91 -7.32 -10.65 14.74
CA THR A 91 -7.81 -9.26 14.81
C THR A 91 -8.84 -9.08 15.94
N PRO A 92 -8.96 -7.87 16.53
CA PRO A 92 -9.93 -7.62 17.60
C PRO A 92 -11.39 -7.84 17.21
N GLU A 93 -11.69 -7.70 15.92
CA GLU A 93 -13.04 -7.87 15.36
C GLU A 93 -13.36 -9.33 15.03
N ALA A 94 -12.34 -10.20 14.98
CA ALA A 94 -12.53 -11.62 14.68
C ALA A 94 -13.05 -12.37 15.92
N PRO A 95 -13.93 -13.37 15.74
CA PRO A 95 -14.30 -14.27 16.83
C PRO A 95 -13.07 -14.94 17.45
N ASN A 96 -13.10 -15.17 18.76
CA ASN A 96 -11.98 -15.78 19.49
C ASN A 96 -11.65 -17.23 19.10
N TRP A 97 -12.52 -17.88 18.32
CA TRP A 97 -12.30 -19.22 17.78
C TRP A 97 -11.66 -19.20 16.38
N LEU A 98 -11.58 -18.05 15.70
CA LEU A 98 -11.06 -17.95 14.35
C LEU A 98 -9.53 -17.82 14.35
N PHE A 99 -8.87 -18.96 14.55
CA PHE A 99 -7.41 -19.08 14.60
C PHE A 99 -6.94 -20.31 13.81
N PRO A 100 -5.74 -20.28 13.23
CA PRO A 100 -5.13 -21.48 12.67
C PRO A 100 -4.95 -22.55 13.75
N ASP A 101 -5.25 -23.80 13.39
CA ASP A 101 -5.04 -24.94 14.27
C ASP A 101 -3.56 -25.13 14.62
N ARG A 102 -3.31 -25.67 15.81
CA ARG A 102 -1.95 -26.02 16.21
C ARG A 102 -1.40 -27.09 15.27
N GLY A 103 -0.31 -26.79 14.58
CA GLY A 103 0.31 -27.70 13.61
C GLY A 103 -0.32 -27.64 12.21
N ALA A 104 -1.09 -26.59 11.89
CA ALA A 104 -1.52 -26.32 10.53
C ALA A 104 -0.33 -26.32 9.56
N ALA A 105 -0.51 -26.97 8.41
CA ALA A 105 0.49 -27.05 7.36
C ALA A 105 0.38 -25.83 6.43
N TYR A 106 1.53 -25.31 6.02
CA TYR A 106 1.66 -24.17 5.12
C TYR A 106 2.49 -24.57 3.91
N ALA A 107 2.09 -24.10 2.73
CA ALA A 107 2.84 -24.34 1.49
C ALA A 107 4.19 -23.60 1.48
N ASN A 108 4.25 -22.46 2.15
CA ASN A 108 5.46 -21.67 2.34
C ASN A 108 5.37 -20.86 3.64
N GLU A 109 6.51 -20.55 4.26
CA GLU A 109 6.60 -19.71 5.45
C GLU A 109 7.67 -18.64 5.28
N VAL A 110 7.30 -17.38 5.54
CA VAL A 110 8.17 -16.21 5.48
C VAL A 110 8.17 -15.53 6.85
N THR A 111 9.35 -15.17 7.35
CA THR A 111 9.49 -14.37 8.57
C THR A 111 10.14 -13.04 8.27
N VAL A 112 9.55 -11.96 8.77
CA VAL A 112 10.05 -10.59 8.60
C VAL A 112 10.31 -9.96 9.96
N ASP A 113 11.58 -9.67 10.22
CA ASP A 113 11.99 -8.88 11.39
C ASP A 113 11.82 -7.38 11.14
N LEU A 114 10.81 -6.80 11.77
CA LEU A 114 10.49 -5.37 11.68
C LEU A 114 11.59 -4.49 12.27
N SER A 115 12.42 -5.04 13.16
CA SER A 115 13.52 -4.31 13.80
C SER A 115 14.78 -4.22 12.95
N ALA A 116 14.89 -5.03 11.90
CA ALA A 116 15.98 -5.00 10.92
C ALA A 116 15.62 -4.18 9.67
N LEU A 117 14.34 -3.84 9.50
CA LEU A 117 13.82 -3.24 8.28
C LEU A 117 14.15 -1.73 8.20
N GLU A 118 14.48 -1.28 6.99
CA GLU A 118 14.57 0.13 6.60
C GLU A 118 13.34 0.50 5.75
N PRO A 119 13.04 1.80 5.54
CA PRO A 119 12.02 2.20 4.57
C PRO A 119 12.29 1.54 3.22
N GLN A 120 11.24 0.96 2.63
CA GLN A 120 11.33 0.15 1.42
C GLN A 120 10.71 0.91 0.24
N ILE A 121 11.10 0.53 -0.98
CA ILE A 121 10.65 1.20 -2.20
C ILE A 121 10.62 0.20 -3.36
N ALA A 122 9.51 0.14 -4.10
CA ALA A 122 9.42 -0.67 -5.31
C ALA A 122 9.94 0.16 -6.50
N VAL A 123 10.90 -0.37 -7.26
CA VAL A 123 11.46 0.28 -8.44
C VAL A 123 10.87 -0.34 -9.72
N PRO A 124 10.66 0.45 -10.77
CA PRO A 124 10.02 -0.05 -11.99
C PRO A 124 10.94 -1.02 -12.74
N PRO A 125 10.36 -1.95 -13.52
CA PRO A 125 8.95 -2.01 -13.90
C PRO A 125 8.07 -2.93 -13.04
N ARG A 126 8.60 -3.57 -11.99
CA ARG A 126 7.86 -4.61 -11.25
C ARG A 126 7.69 -4.27 -9.78
N VAL A 127 6.54 -4.60 -9.22
CA VAL A 127 6.20 -4.35 -7.81
C VAL A 127 7.06 -5.16 -6.82
N ASP A 128 7.61 -6.29 -7.26
CA ASP A 128 8.48 -7.14 -6.45
C ASP A 128 9.96 -6.74 -6.50
N GLN A 129 10.33 -5.75 -7.32
CA GLN A 129 11.65 -5.14 -7.31
C GLN A 129 11.75 -4.12 -6.19
N VAL A 130 11.78 -4.60 -4.95
CA VAL A 130 11.87 -3.76 -3.77
C VAL A 130 13.33 -3.62 -3.33
N VAL A 131 13.75 -2.39 -3.08
CA VAL A 131 15.05 -2.05 -2.50
C VAL A 131 14.87 -1.22 -1.23
N ASP A 132 15.94 -1.07 -0.46
CA ASP A 132 15.96 -0.09 0.63
C ASP A 132 15.96 1.33 0.04
N VAL A 133 15.23 2.25 0.65
CA VAL A 133 15.17 3.65 0.21
C VAL A 133 16.57 4.26 0.11
N SER A 134 17.50 3.85 1.01
CA SER A 134 18.90 4.28 1.00
C SER A 134 19.63 4.00 -0.33
N ALA A 135 19.23 2.96 -1.06
CA ALA A 135 19.78 2.61 -2.38
C ALA A 135 19.13 3.37 -3.55
N ALA A 136 17.96 3.97 -3.35
CA ALA A 136 17.23 4.73 -4.38
C ALA A 136 17.45 6.26 -4.26
N VAL A 137 18.29 6.70 -3.31
CA VAL A 137 18.56 8.12 -3.07
C VAL A 137 19.15 8.81 -4.29
N GLY A 138 18.60 9.98 -4.62
CA GLY A 138 19.07 10.84 -5.72
C GLY A 138 18.40 10.57 -7.07
N GLN A 139 17.46 9.62 -7.14
CA GLN A 139 16.66 9.44 -8.36
C GLN A 139 15.68 10.61 -8.55
N PRO A 140 15.56 11.17 -9.77
CA PRO A 140 14.63 12.25 -10.05
C PRO A 140 13.18 11.76 -10.02
N VAL A 141 12.27 12.68 -9.68
CA VAL A 141 10.84 12.43 -9.48
C VAL A 141 10.10 13.62 -10.01
N ASP A 142 9.14 13.40 -10.89
CA ASP A 142 8.33 14.48 -11.46
C ASP A 142 6.98 14.58 -10.74
N VAL A 143 6.43 13.43 -10.32
CA VAL A 143 5.12 13.34 -9.70
C VAL A 143 5.21 12.53 -8.42
N VAL A 144 4.52 12.98 -7.37
CA VAL A 144 4.32 12.22 -6.15
C VAL A 144 2.83 12.08 -5.92
N PHE A 145 2.38 10.86 -5.64
CA PHE A 145 1.00 10.52 -5.38
C PHE A 145 0.84 9.99 -3.94
N LEU A 146 0.03 10.69 -3.16
CA LEU A 146 -0.36 10.31 -1.80
C LEU A 146 -1.88 10.13 -1.76
N GLY A 147 -2.36 8.90 -1.90
CA GLY A 147 -3.81 8.72 -1.88
C GLY A 147 -4.38 7.46 -2.51
N SER A 148 -3.99 6.29 -2.02
CA SER A 148 -4.51 5.01 -2.51
C SER A 148 -5.37 4.29 -1.46
N CYS A 149 -5.96 3.15 -1.85
CA CYS A 149 -6.57 2.21 -0.91
C CYS A 149 -5.57 1.69 0.14
N THR A 150 -4.26 1.72 -0.15
CA THR A 150 -3.22 1.30 0.79
C THR A 150 -2.79 2.42 1.73
N ASN A 151 -2.79 3.69 1.33
CA ASN A 151 -2.14 4.78 2.09
C ASN A 151 -2.78 6.19 1.91
N GLY A 152 -4.11 6.29 1.83
CA GLY A 152 -4.84 7.57 1.71
C GLY A 152 -5.62 8.00 2.97
N ARG A 153 -5.28 7.48 4.15
CA ARG A 153 -6.00 7.79 5.41
C ARG A 153 -5.46 9.06 6.06
N LEU A 154 -6.20 9.59 7.02
CA LEU A 154 -5.86 10.78 7.80
C LEU A 154 -4.48 10.67 8.44
N VAL A 155 -4.13 9.49 8.98
CA VAL A 155 -2.79 9.25 9.55
C VAL A 155 -1.68 9.42 8.52
N ASP A 156 -1.91 8.97 7.28
CA ASP A 156 -0.94 9.07 6.19
C ASP A 156 -0.78 10.54 5.75
N MET A 157 -1.89 11.26 5.60
CA MET A 157 -1.88 12.69 5.25
C MET A 157 -1.24 13.56 6.34
N ARG A 158 -1.53 13.29 7.63
CA ARG A 158 -0.91 13.98 8.76
C ARG A 158 0.60 13.83 8.79
N GLN A 159 1.09 12.65 8.42
CA GLN A 159 2.52 12.39 8.34
C GLN A 159 3.18 13.14 7.19
N ALA A 160 2.55 13.14 6.00
CA ALA A 160 3.02 13.96 4.89
C ALA A 160 3.05 15.44 5.26
N ALA A 161 2.01 15.95 5.93
CA ALA A 161 1.97 17.33 6.42
C ALA A 161 3.06 17.62 7.46
N ALA A 162 3.37 16.66 8.33
CA ALA A 162 4.46 16.78 9.30
C ALA A 162 5.84 16.83 8.62
N VAL A 163 6.03 16.07 7.54
CA VAL A 163 7.23 16.14 6.71
C VAL A 163 7.30 17.49 5.98
N LEU A 164 6.20 17.99 5.43
CA LEU A 164 6.21 19.25 4.67
C LEU A 164 6.15 20.52 5.55
N ARG A 165 6.12 20.38 6.88
CA ARG A 165 5.98 21.51 7.79
C ARG A 165 7.10 22.55 7.61
N GLY A 166 6.70 23.78 7.29
CA GLY A 166 7.64 24.90 7.08
C GLY A 166 8.44 24.80 5.77
N ARG A 167 8.09 23.86 4.89
CA ARG A 167 8.75 23.63 3.60
C ARG A 167 7.76 23.85 2.47
N ARG A 168 8.29 24.09 1.27
CA ARG A 168 7.51 24.04 0.03
C ARG A 168 8.04 22.92 -0.87
N ILE A 169 7.14 22.35 -1.64
CA ILE A 169 7.47 21.37 -2.66
C ILE A 169 8.23 22.10 -3.78
N SER A 170 9.19 21.41 -4.40
CA SER A 170 9.92 21.94 -5.55
C SER A 170 8.94 22.31 -6.67
N PRO A 171 9.11 23.43 -7.38
CA PRO A 171 8.27 23.78 -8.52
C PRO A 171 8.33 22.76 -9.67
N GLU A 172 9.36 21.90 -9.69
CA GLU A 172 9.54 20.83 -10.68
C GLU A 172 8.80 19.54 -10.29
N VAL A 173 8.23 19.46 -9.08
CA VAL A 173 7.59 18.24 -8.56
C VAL A 173 6.11 18.49 -8.28
N ARG A 174 5.24 17.66 -8.87
CA ARG A 174 3.80 17.68 -8.63
C ARG A 174 3.43 16.71 -7.52
N LEU A 175 3.02 17.20 -6.35
CA LEU A 175 2.42 16.35 -5.30
C LEU A 175 0.89 16.35 -5.42
N GLU A 176 0.33 15.19 -5.73
CA GLU A 176 -1.10 14.90 -5.75
C GLU A 176 -1.52 14.20 -4.46
N VAL A 177 -2.47 14.78 -3.74
CA VAL A 177 -3.02 14.21 -2.49
C VAL A 177 -4.49 13.85 -2.72
N VAL A 178 -4.81 12.56 -2.61
CA VAL A 178 -6.16 12.02 -2.82
C VAL A 178 -6.63 11.28 -1.56
N PRO A 179 -7.50 11.87 -0.73
CA PRO A 179 -8.01 11.18 0.46
C PRO A 179 -8.79 9.92 0.08
N SER A 180 -8.60 8.81 0.80
CA SER A 180 -9.15 7.50 0.41
C SER A 180 -10.68 7.41 0.52
N SER A 181 -11.31 8.32 1.27
CA SER A 181 -12.76 8.42 1.38
C SER A 181 -13.18 9.83 1.75
N ARG A 182 -14.48 10.13 1.55
CA ARG A 182 -15.08 11.40 1.95
C ARG A 182 -14.85 11.70 3.43
N ARG A 183 -14.97 10.70 4.30
CA ARG A 183 -14.71 10.87 5.74
C ARG A 183 -13.27 11.28 6.02
N GLN A 184 -12.29 10.62 5.39
CA GLN A 184 -10.88 10.98 5.56
C GLN A 184 -10.59 12.40 5.05
N TYR A 185 -11.27 12.81 3.97
CA TYR A 185 -11.20 14.17 3.44
C TYR A 185 -11.74 15.19 4.45
N GLU A 186 -12.96 14.96 4.96
CA GLU A 186 -13.62 15.85 5.94
C GLU A 186 -12.79 15.95 7.23
N ASP A 187 -12.30 14.83 7.76
CA ASP A 187 -11.47 14.80 8.98
C ASP A 187 -10.14 15.57 8.76
N ALA A 188 -9.50 15.43 7.60
CA ALA A 188 -8.26 16.12 7.25
C ALA A 188 -8.45 17.61 6.94
N MET A 189 -9.65 18.00 6.50
CA MET A 189 -10.02 19.41 6.37
C MET A 189 -10.21 20.02 7.75
N ALA A 190 -10.96 19.34 8.62
CA ALA A 190 -11.34 19.83 9.94
C ALA A 190 -10.12 20.06 10.85
N ASP A 191 -9.09 19.23 10.74
CA ASP A 191 -7.86 19.38 11.55
C ASP A 191 -6.76 20.23 10.89
N GLY A 192 -7.02 20.80 9.71
CA GLY A 192 -6.08 21.64 8.96
C GLY A 192 -4.96 20.88 8.25
N THR A 193 -5.00 19.55 8.18
CA THR A 193 -4.03 18.74 7.43
C THR A 193 -4.04 19.08 5.94
N LEU A 194 -5.24 19.15 5.32
CA LEU A 194 -5.36 19.50 3.91
C LEU A 194 -4.85 20.93 3.63
N LEU A 195 -5.14 21.88 4.52
CA LEU A 195 -4.64 23.24 4.41
C LEU A 195 -3.11 23.28 4.46
N SER A 196 -2.50 22.50 5.36
CA SER A 196 -1.04 22.41 5.50
C SER A 196 -0.39 21.84 4.24
N LEU A 197 -0.99 20.79 3.65
CA LEU A 197 -0.50 20.18 2.41
C LEU A 197 -0.66 21.13 1.21
N SER A 198 -1.82 21.78 1.09
CA SER A 198 -2.08 22.76 0.05
C SER A 198 -1.13 23.96 0.14
N ALA A 199 -0.87 24.46 1.36
CA ALA A 199 0.07 25.56 1.58
C ALA A 199 1.52 25.21 1.19
N ALA A 200 1.90 23.93 1.29
CA ALA A 200 3.19 23.43 0.82
C ALA A 200 3.28 23.34 -0.72
N GLY A 201 2.17 23.47 -1.44
CA GLY A 201 2.08 23.37 -2.90
C GLY A 201 1.44 22.07 -3.42
N ALA A 202 0.84 21.26 -2.55
CA ALA A 202 0.18 20.03 -2.98
C ALA A 202 -1.16 20.32 -3.68
N VAL A 203 -1.46 19.55 -4.72
CA VAL A 203 -2.77 19.51 -5.37
C VAL A 203 -3.66 18.53 -4.61
N ILE A 204 -4.82 18.99 -4.14
CA ILE A 204 -5.77 18.16 -3.39
C ILE A 204 -6.86 17.68 -4.36
N GLY A 205 -6.92 16.37 -4.59
CA GLY A 205 -7.92 15.74 -5.44
C GLY A 205 -9.18 15.30 -4.68
N SER A 206 -10.25 15.02 -5.41
CA SER A 206 -11.48 14.45 -4.84
C SER A 206 -11.22 13.05 -4.29
N SER A 207 -11.98 12.66 -3.26
CA SER A 207 -11.82 11.32 -2.67
C SER A 207 -12.08 10.21 -3.68
N GLY A 208 -11.17 9.24 -3.76
CA GLY A 208 -11.27 8.14 -4.71
C GLY A 208 -9.96 7.37 -4.87
N CYS A 209 -9.81 6.72 -6.03
CA CYS A 209 -8.59 5.98 -6.39
C CYS A 209 -7.58 6.81 -7.19
N GLY A 210 -7.88 8.08 -7.53
CA GLY A 210 -6.99 8.95 -8.30
C GLY A 210 -6.49 8.30 -9.61
N PRO A 211 -5.18 8.35 -9.92
CA PRO A 211 -4.60 7.79 -11.13
C PRO A 211 -4.41 6.27 -11.10
N CYS A 212 -4.81 5.54 -10.03
CA CYS A 212 -4.50 4.10 -9.90
C CYS A 212 -4.89 3.25 -11.12
N LEU A 213 -5.99 3.59 -11.81
CA LEU A 213 -6.45 2.91 -13.02
C LEU A 213 -6.36 3.81 -14.26
N GLY A 214 -5.58 4.88 -14.21
CA GLY A 214 -5.50 5.89 -15.28
C GLY A 214 -6.79 6.66 -15.51
N ARG A 215 -7.75 6.61 -14.59
CA ARG A 215 -9.12 7.12 -14.80
C ARG A 215 -9.29 8.60 -14.46
N THR A 216 -8.67 9.10 -13.38
CA THR A 216 -8.98 10.43 -12.85
C THR A 216 -7.77 11.11 -12.21
N GLY A 217 -7.39 12.28 -12.73
CA GLY A 217 -6.36 13.16 -12.16
C GLY A 217 -4.95 12.56 -12.19
N GLY A 218 -3.92 13.38 -12.03
CA GLY A 218 -2.53 12.92 -11.82
C GLY A 218 -1.94 11.99 -12.89
N VAL A 219 -2.46 12.04 -14.12
CA VAL A 219 -1.97 11.20 -15.24
C VAL A 219 -0.53 11.57 -15.55
N LEU A 220 0.29 10.56 -15.84
CA LEU A 220 1.70 10.75 -16.18
C LEU A 220 1.85 11.13 -17.65
N ALA A 221 2.63 12.16 -17.92
CA ALA A 221 2.96 12.60 -19.26
C ALA A 221 4.32 12.05 -19.71
N GLY A 222 4.41 11.54 -20.94
CA GLY A 222 5.68 11.22 -21.59
C GLY A 222 6.57 10.27 -20.77
N GLN A 223 7.69 10.77 -20.25
CA GLN A 223 8.64 9.99 -19.44
C GLN A 223 8.63 10.39 -17.95
N GLU A 224 7.56 11.05 -17.47
CA GLU A 224 7.41 11.40 -16.06
C GLU A 224 7.58 10.16 -15.16
N ILE A 225 8.36 10.34 -14.10
CA ILE A 225 8.59 9.36 -13.04
C ILE A 225 7.68 9.71 -11.87
N CYS A 226 6.73 8.81 -11.60
CA CYS A 226 5.79 8.97 -10.50
C CYS A 226 6.20 8.16 -9.28
N ALA A 227 6.10 8.76 -8.11
CA ALA A 227 6.19 8.14 -6.81
C ALA A 227 4.82 7.84 -6.21
N ALA A 228 4.51 6.58 -5.98
CA ALA A 228 3.32 6.23 -5.19
C ALA A 228 3.68 5.93 -3.72
N SER A 229 3.08 6.72 -2.82
CA SER A 229 3.08 6.63 -1.35
C SER A 229 4.16 5.76 -0.68
N VAL A 230 5.20 6.43 -0.19
CA VAL A 230 6.19 5.93 0.79
C VAL A 230 6.19 6.87 2.00
N ARG A 231 6.42 6.32 3.20
CA ARG A 231 6.53 7.08 4.44
C ARG A 231 8.01 7.36 4.74
N SER A 232 8.38 8.60 5.06
CA SER A 232 9.68 8.92 5.65
C SER A 232 9.48 9.56 7.03
N GLY A 233 10.19 9.04 8.03
CA GLY A 233 10.11 9.48 9.43
C GLY A 233 11.37 10.18 9.96
N ASP A 234 12.36 10.42 9.11
CA ASP A 234 13.55 11.19 9.49
C ASP A 234 13.36 12.67 9.14
N ARG A 235 13.68 13.55 10.11
CA ARG A 235 13.59 15.01 9.97
C ARG A 235 14.62 15.57 8.99
N SER A 236 15.51 14.75 8.45
CA SER A 236 16.68 15.23 7.70
C SER A 236 16.78 14.80 6.24
N ARG A 237 15.95 13.91 5.66
CA ARG A 237 16.11 13.50 4.25
C ARG A 237 14.80 13.17 3.52
N GLU A 238 14.90 13.34 2.20
CA GLU A 238 13.91 13.43 1.13
C GLU A 238 12.76 12.40 1.14
N LEU A 239 11.64 12.82 0.52
CA LEU A 239 10.49 11.98 0.19
C LEU A 239 10.91 11.07 -0.97
N MET A 240 10.93 9.75 -0.78
CA MET A 240 11.44 8.81 -1.80
C MET A 240 10.41 7.78 -2.23
N VAL A 241 10.59 7.26 -3.44
CA VAL A 241 9.59 7.10 -4.51
C VAL A 241 9.44 5.70 -5.09
N ALA A 242 8.25 5.11 -5.07
CA ALA A 242 7.97 3.98 -5.95
C ALA A 242 7.79 4.48 -7.39
N ALA A 243 8.85 4.43 -8.21
CA ALA A 243 8.85 4.95 -9.57
C ALA A 243 7.94 4.12 -10.50
N ALA A 244 6.95 4.74 -11.12
CA ALA A 244 6.28 4.20 -12.30
C ALA A 244 6.75 5.02 -13.51
N ARG A 245 7.31 4.36 -14.52
CA ARG A 245 7.54 4.97 -15.83
C ARG A 245 6.28 4.81 -16.66
N SER A 246 5.90 5.84 -17.39
CA SER A 246 4.88 5.74 -18.42
C SER A 246 5.37 4.77 -19.52
N GLY A 247 4.72 3.61 -19.57
CA GLY A 247 4.90 2.54 -20.53
C GLY A 247 3.58 1.80 -20.61
N VAL A 248 2.82 2.09 -21.66
CA VAL A 248 1.45 1.65 -21.95
C VAL A 248 1.30 0.13 -21.86
N ALA A 249 0.24 -0.35 -21.21
CA ALA A 249 -0.51 -1.54 -21.66
C ALA A 249 -1.95 -1.45 -21.14
N ALA A 250 -2.71 -0.54 -21.76
CA ALA A 250 -4.06 -0.90 -22.13
C ALA A 250 -3.93 -2.03 -23.16
N GLU A 251 -4.03 -3.28 -22.72
CA GLU A 251 -4.47 -4.36 -23.59
C GLU A 251 -6.01 -4.31 -23.53
N ILE A 252 -6.60 -3.63 -24.51
CA ILE A 252 -7.97 -3.89 -24.94
C ILE A 252 -7.80 -4.80 -26.14
N ASP A 253 -7.93 -6.10 -25.94
CA ASP A 253 -8.20 -7.04 -27.04
C ASP A 253 -9.70 -7.02 -27.36
N ASP A 254 -10.00 -7.16 -28.65
CA ASP A 254 -11.30 -7.10 -29.36
C ASP A 254 -12.54 -7.64 -28.61
#